data_AF-A0A975R2F1-F1
#
_entry.id   AF-A0A975R2F1-F1
#
_cell.length_a   1.000
_cell.length_b   1.000
_cell.length_c   1.000
_cell.angle_alpha   90.00
_cell.angle_beta   90.00
_cell.angle_gamma   90.00
#
_symmetry.space_group_name_H-M   'P 1'
#
loop_
_entity.id
_entity.type
_entity.pdbx_description
1 polymer ?
#
loop_
_entity_poly.entity_id
_entity_poly.type
_entity_poly.pdbx_seq_one_letter_code
_entity_poly.pdbx_strand_id
1 'polypeptide(L)' 'MVKIDAHQQSTRSELALPSANTMENLAQFQIPEGTQYLSGRVGPNFGYPGGGFQY' A
#
# COMPACT_ATOMS: atom_id res chain seq x y z
N MET A 1 1.34 -11.26 -18.72
CA MET A 1 0.63 -10.00 -18.49
C MET A 1 -0.35 -10.24 -17.33
N VAL A 2 0.07 -9.95 -16.10
CA VAL A 2 -0.82 -10.15 -14.94
C VAL A 2 -1.73 -8.93 -14.87
N LYS A 3 -3.03 -9.16 -15.05
CA LYS A 3 -4.07 -8.16 -14.88
C LYS A 3 -4.21 -7.87 -13.39
N ILE A 4 -3.95 -6.64 -12.97
CA ILE A 4 -4.29 -6.16 -11.62
C ILE A 4 -5.63 -5.46 -11.75
N ASP A 5 -6.70 -6.26 -11.81
CA ASP A 5 -8.06 -5.76 -11.81
C ASP A 5 -8.58 -5.70 -10.36
N ALA A 6 -9.13 -4.55 -9.97
CA ALA A 6 -10.12 -4.36 -8.89
C ALA A 6 -9.68 -4.38 -7.39
N HIS A 7 -8.75 -3.50 -6.95
CA HIS A 7 -8.55 -3.23 -5.51
C HIS A 7 -8.32 -1.75 -5.09
N GLN A 8 -8.41 -0.76 -5.99
CA GLN A 8 -7.95 0.62 -5.71
C GLN A 8 -8.62 1.32 -4.50
N GLN A 9 -9.91 1.07 -4.22
CA GLN A 9 -10.58 1.63 -3.03
C GLN A 9 -10.14 0.97 -1.71
N SER A 10 -9.82 -0.33 -1.75
CA SER A 10 -9.39 -1.09 -0.57
C SER A 10 -7.98 -0.63 -0.15
N THR A 11 -7.09 -0.39 -1.11
CA THR A 11 -5.70 0.01 -0.81
C THR A 11 -5.58 1.38 -0.13
N ARG A 12 -6.35 2.40 -0.54
CA ARG A 12 -6.28 3.73 0.10
C ARG A 12 -6.72 3.70 1.57
N SER A 13 -7.82 2.99 1.86
CA SER A 13 -8.36 2.89 3.21
C SER A 13 -7.47 2.02 4.12
N GLU A 14 -6.99 0.89 3.59
CA GLU A 14 -6.16 -0.07 4.34
C GLU A 14 -4.74 0.44 4.61
N LEU A 15 -4.17 1.21 3.68
CA LEU A 15 -2.87 1.85 3.85
C LEU A 15 -2.96 3.28 4.40
N ALA A 16 -4.17 3.74 4.74
CA ALA A 16 -4.43 5.08 5.25
C ALA A 16 -3.68 6.16 4.44
N LEU A 17 -3.88 6.18 3.12
CA LEU A 17 -3.16 7.11 2.24
C LEU A 17 -3.84 8.48 2.20
N PRO A 18 -3.05 9.58 2.12
CA PRO A 18 -3.61 10.92 2.01
C PRO A 18 -4.28 11.14 0.65
N SER A 19 -5.11 12.18 0.56
CA SER A 19 -5.88 12.49 -0.65
C SER A 19 -5.01 12.72 -1.89
N ALA A 20 -3.79 13.24 -1.69
CA ALA A 20 -2.80 13.51 -2.73
C ALA A 20 -2.26 12.25 -3.43
N ASN A 21 -2.32 11.07 -2.81
CA ASN A 21 -1.89 9.82 -3.46
C ASN A 21 -2.99 9.30 -4.39
N THR A 22 -2.94 9.64 -5.68
CA THR A 22 -4.01 9.35 -6.65
C THR A 22 -4.22 7.85 -6.94
N MET A 23 -3.29 6.98 -6.52
CA MET A 23 -3.28 5.53 -6.82
C MET A 23 -3.15 5.18 -8.31
N GLU A 24 -2.95 6.17 -9.18
CA GLU A 24 -2.79 5.97 -10.64
C GLU A 24 -1.40 5.46 -11.01
N ASN A 25 -0.39 5.82 -10.21
CA ASN A 25 1.00 5.43 -10.43
C ASN A 25 1.42 4.42 -9.35
N LEU A 26 1.55 3.16 -9.75
CA LEU A 26 2.03 2.08 -8.88
C LEU A 26 3.46 1.72 -9.25
N ALA A 27 4.34 1.66 -8.25
CA ALA A 27 5.69 1.15 -8.41
C ALA A 27 5.77 -0.28 -7.86
N GLN A 28 6.47 -1.15 -8.58
CA GLN A 28 6.77 -2.50 -8.14
C GLN A 28 8.29 -2.68 -8.09
N PHE A 29 8.77 -3.28 -7.00
CA PHE A 29 10.19 -3.54 -6.79
C PHE A 29 10.42 -5.03 -6.59
N GLN A 30 11.54 -5.53 -7.10
CA GLN A 30 12.11 -6.80 -6.66
C GLN A 30 13.16 -6.48 -5.60
N ILE A 31 12.96 -6.99 -4.40
CA ILE A 31 13.88 -6.80 -3.29
C ILE A 31 14.92 -7.93 -3.35
N PRO A 32 16.23 -7.62 -3.47
CA PRO A 32 17.27 -8.64 -3.46
C PRO A 32 17.28 -9.45 -2.17
N GLU A 33 17.63 -10.72 -2.27
CA GLU A 33 17.78 -11.60 -1.11
C GLU A 33 18.78 -11.01 -0.10
N GLY A 34 18.47 -11.14 1.20
CA GLY A 34 19.27 -10.57 2.28
C GLY A 34 19.05 -9.07 2.55
N THR A 35 18.23 -8.39 1.74
CA THR A 35 17.84 -7.00 2.03
C THR A 35 16.93 -6.95 3.25
N GLN A 36 17.30 -6.12 4.22
CA GLN A 36 16.46 -5.84 5.38
C GLN A 36 15.48 -4.70 5.07
N TYR A 37 14.22 -4.89 5.45
CA TYR A 37 13.18 -3.87 5.36
C TYR A 37 12.30 -3.95 6.60
N LEU A 38 11.61 -2.85 6.90
CA LEU A 38 10.65 -2.81 7.99
C LEU A 38 9.29 -3.16 7.43
N SER A 39 8.54 -3.97 8.17
CA SER A 39 7.20 -4.33 7.77
C SER A 39 6.27 -4.37 8.97
N GLY A 40 4.99 -4.13 8.74
CA GLY A 40 4.04 -4.08 9.84
C GLY A 40 2.65 -3.67 9.41
N ARG A 41 1.77 -3.56 10.40
CA ARG A 41 0.38 -3.17 10.18
C ARG A 41 0.23 -1.65 10.20
N VAL A 42 -0.49 -1.12 9.23
CA VAL A 42 -0.75 0.32 9.12
C VAL A 42 -1.74 0.73 10.20
N GLY A 43 -1.40 1.79 10.94
CA GLY A 43 -2.28 2.40 11.94
C GLY A 43 -3.34 3.31 11.31
N PRO A 44 -4.35 3.73 12.07
CA PRO A 44 -5.35 4.69 11.59
C PRO A 44 -4.72 6.06 11.30
N ASN A 45 -5.06 6.66 10.15
CA ASN A 45 -4.61 8.01 9.79
C ASN A 45 -5.48 8.63 8.67
N PHE A 46 -5.42 9.95 8.50
CA PHE A 46 -6.13 10.71 7.45
C PHE A 46 -7.63 10.41 7.33
N GLY A 47 -8.28 10.05 8.45
CA GLY A 47 -9.69 9.67 8.50
C GLY A 47 -9.98 8.23 8.06
N TYR A 48 -8.96 7.43 7.76
CA TYR A 48 -9.06 6.03 7.41
C TYR A 48 -8.65 5.12 8.57
N PRO A 49 -9.28 3.92 8.68
CA PRO A 49 -8.98 2.98 9.75
C PRO A 49 -7.59 2.31 9.60
N GLY A 50 -7.00 2.32 8.40
CA GLY A 50 -5.77 1.57 8.13
C GLY A 50 -6.02 0.06 8.22
N GLY A 51 -5.06 -0.66 8.80
CA GLY A 51 -5.17 -2.09 9.08
C GLY A 51 -4.61 -3.01 7.99
N GLY A 52 -4.19 -2.45 6.86
CA GLY A 52 -3.41 -3.14 5.83
C GLY A 52 -1.98 -3.43 6.28
N PHE A 53 -1.24 -4.21 5.50
CA PHE A 53 0.16 -4.51 5.75
C PHE A 53 1.04 -3.65 4.84
N GLN A 54 2.09 -3.05 5.40
CA GLN A 54 3.08 -2.23 4.67
C GLN A 54 4.48 -2.82 4.79
N TYR A 55 5.30 -2.52 3.78
CA TYR A 55 6.65 -3.06 3.55
C TYR A 55 7.57 -1.96 3.03
#